data_AF-A0A0V0HDM6-F1
#
_entry.id   AF-A0A0V0HDM6-F1
#
_cell.length_a   1.000
_cell.length_b   1.000
_cell.length_c   1.000
_cell.angle_alpha   90.00
_cell.angle_beta   90.00
_cell.angle_gamma   90.00
#
_symmetry.space_group_name_H-M   'P 1'
#
loop_
_entity.id
_entity.type
_entity.pdbx_description
1 polymer ?
#
loop_
_entity_poly.entity_id
_entity_poly.type
_entity_poly.pdbx_seq_one_letter_code
_entity_poly.pdbx_strand_id
1 'polypeptide(L)'
;MFGATYTDIAVWLFYPFNGPAKAKLEFMTISLGKIGEHVGDWEHVTLRISNFNGELQGVYFSQHSGGIWVRASQLEFQNGNKPVVYSSLHGHAAYPEPGKNLQGSGDVGIRNDTGKGKLMDIGTNFLVVAAEYLGSTIVEPVWLNYGREWGPKLAMIYQKS
;
A
#
# COMPACT_ATOMS: atom_id res chain seq x y z
N MET A 1 31.22 10.98 -10.86
CA MET A 1 29.79 10.63 -10.68
C MET A 1 29.41 11.03 -9.27
N PHE A 2 28.73 12.16 -9.08
CA PHE A 2 28.20 12.53 -7.76
C PHE A 2 27.03 11.57 -7.48
N GLY A 3 27.10 10.80 -6.40
CA GLY A 3 26.02 9.88 -6.03
C GLY A 3 24.71 10.63 -5.81
N ALA A 4 23.58 9.97 -6.09
CA ALA A 4 22.27 10.53 -5.76
C ALA A 4 22.21 10.90 -4.26
N THR A 5 21.54 11.99 -3.91
CA THR A 5 21.44 12.46 -2.51
C THR A 5 20.57 11.56 -1.64
N TYR A 6 19.72 10.74 -2.26
CA TYR A 6 18.79 9.84 -1.60
C TYR A 6 18.80 8.46 -2.25
N THR A 7 18.42 7.45 -1.45
CA THR A 7 18.02 6.12 -1.89
C THR A 7 16.55 5.94 -1.58
N ASP A 8 15.76 5.58 -2.60
CA ASP A 8 14.35 5.26 -2.44
C ASP A 8 14.18 3.74 -2.30
N ILE A 9 13.49 3.30 -1.25
CA ILE A 9 13.20 1.89 -0.95
C ILE A 9 11.70 1.68 -1.09
N ALA A 10 11.28 0.96 -2.14
CA ALA A 10 9.88 0.59 -2.32
C ALA A 10 9.54 -0.63 -1.45
N VAL A 11 8.54 -0.47 -0.59
CA VAL A 11 7.99 -1.52 0.26
C VAL A 11 6.64 -1.90 -0.31
N TRP A 12 6.57 -3.08 -0.92
CA TRP A 12 5.35 -3.62 -1.52
C TRP A 12 4.58 -4.47 -0.52
N LEU A 13 3.27 -4.30 -0.46
CA LEU A 13 2.36 -5.09 0.35
C LEU A 13 1.29 -5.71 -0.53
N PHE A 14 1.15 -7.04 -0.42
CA PHE A 14 0.10 -7.78 -1.10
C PHE A 14 -1.15 -7.85 -0.23
N TYR A 15 -2.26 -7.40 -0.78
CA TYR A 15 -3.58 -7.58 -0.20
C TYR A 15 -4.31 -8.72 -0.91
N PRO A 16 -4.70 -9.79 -0.20
CA PRO A 16 -5.34 -10.92 -0.85
C PRO A 16 -6.75 -10.60 -1.38
N PHE A 17 -7.43 -9.60 -0.81
CA PHE A 17 -8.80 -9.22 -1.17
C PHE A 17 -9.18 -7.85 -0.61
N ASN A 18 -9.94 -7.05 -1.36
CA ASN A 18 -10.78 -5.97 -0.81
C ASN A 18 -12.27 -6.25 -0.99
N GLY A 19 -13.03 -5.79 0.00
CA GLY A 19 -14.47 -5.69 -0.09
C GLY A 19 -14.96 -4.51 -0.94
N PRO A 20 -16.26 -4.18 -0.83
CA PRO A 20 -16.93 -3.29 -1.77
C PRO A 20 -16.57 -1.81 -1.57
N ALA A 21 -16.40 -1.10 -2.68
CA ALA A 21 -16.07 0.31 -2.68
C ALA A 21 -17.27 1.19 -2.28
N LYS A 22 -16.97 2.40 -1.80
CA LYS A 22 -17.95 3.44 -1.47
C LYS A 22 -17.68 4.68 -2.31
N ALA A 23 -18.73 5.30 -2.81
CA ALA A 23 -18.66 6.62 -3.42
C ALA A 23 -19.22 7.68 -2.47
N LYS A 24 -18.61 8.86 -2.45
CA LYS A 24 -19.19 10.08 -1.88
C LYS A 24 -19.77 10.90 -3.03
N LEU A 25 -21.01 11.35 -2.87
CA LEU A 25 -21.70 12.29 -3.75
C LEU A 25 -22.20 13.44 -2.88
N GLU A 26 -21.48 14.57 -2.87
CA GLU A 26 -21.81 15.72 -2.03
C GLU A 26 -21.97 15.33 -0.56
N PHE A 27 -23.19 15.39 -0.03
CA PHE A 27 -23.52 15.11 1.36
C PHE A 27 -23.85 13.62 1.63
N MET A 28 -23.92 12.77 0.60
CA MET A 28 -24.26 11.34 0.76
C MET A 28 -23.08 10.41 0.47
N THR A 29 -23.00 9.30 1.19
CA THR A 29 -22.07 8.19 0.89
C THR A 29 -22.89 6.97 0.49
N ILE A 30 -22.56 6.40 -0.67
CA ILE A 30 -23.29 5.28 -1.28
C ILE A 30 -22.36 4.07 -1.34
N SER A 31 -22.87 2.91 -0.91
CA SER A 31 -22.22 1.63 -1.16
C SER A 31 -22.40 1.27 -2.63
N LEU A 32 -21.32 0.91 -3.33
CA LEU A 32 -21.38 0.54 -4.75
C LEU A 32 -21.77 -0.92 -4.99
N GLY A 33 -22.40 -1.58 -4.01
CA GLY A 33 -22.69 -3.01 -4.09
C GLY A 33 -21.40 -3.80 -4.18
N LYS A 34 -21.27 -4.74 -5.12
CA LYS A 34 -20.03 -5.51 -5.33
C LYS A 34 -18.96 -4.76 -6.15
N ILE A 35 -19.26 -3.55 -6.62
CA ILE A 35 -18.32 -2.80 -7.44
C ILE A 35 -17.11 -2.41 -6.59
N GLY A 36 -15.92 -2.63 -7.16
CA GLY A 36 -14.65 -2.40 -6.49
C GLY A 36 -14.10 -3.64 -5.80
N GLU A 37 -14.88 -4.70 -5.55
CA GLU A 37 -14.34 -5.94 -4.99
C GLU A 37 -13.38 -6.62 -5.97
N HIS A 38 -12.16 -6.95 -5.52
CA HIS A 38 -11.26 -7.80 -6.28
C HIS A 38 -10.34 -8.63 -5.38
N VAL A 39 -9.77 -9.66 -5.99
CA VAL A 39 -8.82 -10.59 -5.37
C VAL A 39 -7.43 -10.22 -5.86
N GLY A 40 -6.50 -10.13 -4.92
CA GLY A 40 -5.12 -9.77 -5.18
C GLY A 40 -4.95 -8.30 -5.54
N ASP A 41 -4.17 -7.59 -4.75
CA ASP A 41 -3.67 -6.26 -5.06
C ASP A 41 -2.26 -6.07 -4.50
N TRP A 42 -1.43 -5.33 -5.21
CA TRP A 42 -0.11 -4.94 -4.77
C TRP A 42 -0.07 -3.42 -4.64
N GLU A 43 0.02 -2.95 -3.41
CA GLU A 43 0.23 -1.53 -3.11
C GLU A 43 1.65 -1.32 -2.60
N HIS A 44 2.13 -0.08 -2.61
CA HIS A 44 3.46 0.21 -2.09
C HIS A 44 3.54 1.54 -1.34
N VAL A 45 4.45 1.58 -0.38
CA VAL A 45 4.99 2.84 0.12
C VAL A 45 6.45 2.92 -0.26
N THR A 46 6.97 4.13 -0.49
CA THR A 46 8.38 4.32 -0.82
C THR A 46 9.04 5.15 0.25
N LEU A 47 10.03 4.59 0.93
CA LEU A 47 10.84 5.28 1.92
C LEU A 47 11.96 6.03 1.19
N ARG A 48 12.13 7.33 1.47
CA ARG A 48 13.26 8.11 0.96
C ARG A 48 14.31 8.30 2.06
N ILE A 49 15.47 7.68 1.87
CA ILE A 49 16.56 7.68 2.84
C ILE A 49 17.69 8.58 2.34
N SER A 50 18.21 9.45 3.22
CA SER A 50 19.39 10.26 2.93
C SER A 50 20.65 9.40 2.82
N ASN A 51 21.39 9.54 1.72
CA ASN A 51 22.64 8.83 1.51
C ASN A 51 23.80 9.41 2.34
N PHE A 52 23.60 10.54 3.02
CA PHE A 52 24.63 11.18 3.85
C PHE A 52 24.61 10.73 5.30
N ASN A 53 23.42 10.50 5.87
CA ASN A 53 23.25 10.22 7.29
C ASN A 53 22.30 9.04 7.58
N GLY A 54 21.72 8.41 6.56
CA GLY A 54 20.81 7.27 6.74
C GLY A 54 19.44 7.63 7.31
N GLU A 55 19.12 8.92 7.46
CA GLU A 55 17.85 9.35 8.03
C GLU A 55 16.71 9.29 6.99
N LEU A 56 15.53 8.87 7.44
CA LEU A 56 14.29 8.95 6.68
C LEU A 56 13.91 10.42 6.44
N GLN A 57 13.77 10.80 5.17
CA GLN A 57 13.44 12.16 4.75
C GLN A 57 11.96 12.32 4.42
N GLY A 58 11.34 11.25 3.92
CA GLY A 58 9.93 11.22 3.63
C GLY A 58 9.46 9.85 3.17
N VAL A 59 8.15 9.71 3.09
CA VAL A 59 7.49 8.49 2.62
C VAL A 59 6.49 8.87 1.53
N TYR A 60 6.53 8.14 0.42
CA TYR A 60 5.51 8.17 -0.61
C TYR A 60 4.42 7.16 -0.25
N PHE A 61 3.16 7.60 -0.28
CA PHE A 61 1.99 6.76 -0.04
C PHE A 61 1.25 6.55 -1.36
N SER A 62 1.26 5.33 -1.91
CA SER A 62 0.53 5.01 -3.14
C SER A 62 -0.98 5.11 -2.91
N GLN A 63 -1.68 5.70 -3.88
CA GLN A 63 -3.12 5.86 -3.90
C GLN A 63 -3.62 5.53 -5.30
N HIS A 64 -3.53 4.25 -5.65
CA HIS A 64 -3.82 3.73 -6.99
C HIS A 64 -2.92 4.34 -8.07
N SER A 65 -3.47 5.17 -8.98
CA SER A 65 -2.75 5.77 -10.10
C SER A 65 -1.82 6.93 -9.72
N GLY A 66 -1.72 7.26 -8.43
CA GLY A 66 -0.88 8.33 -7.93
C GLY A 66 -0.53 8.13 -6.46
N GLY A 67 -0.32 9.23 -5.73
CA GLY A 67 0.07 9.18 -4.34
C GLY A 67 0.68 10.50 -3.87
N ILE A 68 1.06 10.54 -2.61
CA ILE A 68 1.57 11.75 -1.96
C ILE A 68 2.92 11.49 -1.29
N TRP A 69 3.83 12.45 -1.42
CA TRP A 69 5.04 12.50 -0.61
C TRP A 69 4.77 13.28 0.67
N VAL A 70 5.11 12.68 1.81
CA VAL A 70 4.98 13.31 3.13
C VAL A 70 6.35 13.35 3.78
N ARG A 71 6.71 14.49 4.37
CA ARG A 71 8.00 14.64 5.06
C ARG A 71 8.02 13.78 6.31
N ALA A 72 9.18 13.21 6.65
CA ALA A 72 9.32 12.37 7.84
C ALA A 72 8.86 13.08 9.12
N SER A 73 9.08 14.40 9.23
CA SER A 73 8.64 15.21 10.39
C SER A 73 7.11 15.32 10.56
N GLN A 74 6.33 14.90 9.56
CA GLN A 74 4.86 14.93 9.58
C GLN A 74 4.25 13.54 9.73
N LEU A 75 5.08 12.50 9.86
CA LEU A 75 4.61 11.11 9.97
C LEU A 75 4.37 10.72 11.43
N GLU A 76 3.38 9.85 11.62
CA GLU A 76 3.27 9.08 12.86
C GLU A 76 4.31 7.96 12.85
N PHE A 77 4.96 7.75 14.00
CA PHE A 77 5.89 6.65 14.21
C PHE A 77 5.44 5.79 15.37
N GLN A 78 5.73 4.50 15.27
CA GLN A 78 5.54 3.55 16.36
C GLN A 78 6.86 2.89 16.72
N ASN A 79 7.04 2.58 18.01
CA ASN A 79 8.21 1.87 18.53
C ASN A 79 9.55 2.52 18.11
N GLY A 80 9.60 3.85 18.08
CA GLY A 80 10.78 4.62 17.70
C GLY A 80 10.75 5.02 16.22
N ASN A 81 11.32 4.20 15.34
CA ASN A 81 11.67 4.58 13.97
C ASN A 81 10.80 3.94 12.88
N LYS A 82 9.70 3.27 13.24
CA LYS A 82 8.80 2.62 12.27
C LYS A 82 7.69 3.59 11.87
N PRO A 83 7.70 4.15 10.64
CA PRO A 83 6.60 5.01 10.19
C PRO A 83 5.31 4.18 10.11
N VAL A 84 4.20 4.80 10.52
CA VAL A 84 2.87 4.19 10.46
C VAL A 84 2.25 4.48 9.10
N VAL A 85 1.66 3.44 8.50
CA VAL A 85 0.90 3.53 7.25
C VAL A 85 -0.52 3.08 7.51
N TYR A 86 -1.49 3.87 7.06
CA TYR A 86 -2.90 3.55 7.15
C TYR A 86 -3.41 3.03 5.81
N SER A 87 -3.86 1.78 5.78
CA SER A 87 -4.48 1.17 4.60
C SER A 87 -5.96 1.53 4.50
N SER A 88 -6.41 1.87 3.31
CA SER A 88 -7.82 2.15 3.00
C SER A 88 -8.67 0.90 3.18
N LEU A 89 -9.76 1.03 3.95
CA LEU A 89 -10.78 0.02 4.05
C LEU A 89 -11.48 -0.16 2.70
N HIS A 90 -11.35 -1.37 2.15
CA HIS A 90 -11.92 -1.78 0.85
C HIS A 90 -11.30 -1.11 -0.40
N GLY A 91 -10.19 -0.38 -0.26
CA GLY A 91 -9.48 0.23 -1.38
C GLY A 91 -7.96 0.07 -1.36
N HIS A 92 -7.36 -0.45 -0.28
CA HIS A 92 -5.92 -0.75 -0.11
C HIS A 92 -4.94 0.43 -0.12
N ALA A 93 -5.28 1.54 -0.80
CA ALA A 93 -4.51 2.76 -0.89
C ALA A 93 -3.93 3.19 0.47
N ALA A 94 -2.70 3.68 0.44
CA ALA A 94 -1.93 4.06 1.61
C ALA A 94 -2.14 5.55 1.96
N TYR A 95 -2.25 5.82 3.26
CA TYR A 95 -2.40 7.17 3.80
C TYR A 95 -1.49 7.39 5.02
N PRO A 96 -1.00 8.63 5.22
CA PRO A 96 -0.14 8.98 6.36
C PRO A 96 -0.92 9.15 7.67
N GLU A 97 -2.24 9.31 7.60
CA GLU A 97 -3.09 9.63 8.74
C GLU A 97 -4.46 8.93 8.61
N PRO A 98 -5.17 8.70 9.73
CA PRO A 98 -6.52 8.19 9.70
C PRO A 98 -7.49 9.29 9.25
N GLY A 99 -8.47 8.92 8.42
CA GLY A 99 -9.40 9.90 7.86
C GLY A 99 -10.39 9.31 6.87
N LYS A 100 -11.30 10.17 6.42
CA LYS A 100 -12.26 9.88 5.34
C LYS A 100 -11.70 10.42 4.03
N ASN A 101 -10.71 9.73 3.49
CA ASN A 101 -10.01 10.23 2.31
C ASN A 101 -10.91 10.14 1.08
N LEU A 102 -10.87 11.16 0.23
CA LEU A 102 -11.66 11.20 -0.99
C LEU A 102 -10.72 11.22 -2.19
N GLN A 103 -10.87 10.23 -3.07
CA GLN A 103 -10.25 10.21 -4.37
C GLN A 103 -11.26 10.72 -5.41
N GLY A 104 -11.16 11.99 -5.76
CA GLY A 104 -12.08 12.66 -6.66
C GLY A 104 -11.92 14.17 -6.65
N SER A 105 -12.98 14.90 -6.98
CA SER A 105 -12.98 16.36 -7.04
C SER A 105 -14.15 16.93 -6.25
N GLY A 106 -13.90 18.01 -5.50
CA GLY A 106 -14.89 18.57 -4.59
C GLY A 106 -15.36 17.52 -3.58
N ASP A 107 -16.67 17.32 -3.51
CA ASP A 107 -17.30 16.30 -2.64
C ASP A 107 -17.76 15.05 -3.41
N VAL A 108 -17.21 14.81 -4.60
CA VAL A 108 -17.56 13.67 -5.46
C VAL A 108 -16.34 12.79 -5.71
N GLY A 109 -16.42 11.50 -5.38
CA GLY A 109 -15.32 10.56 -5.60
C GLY A 109 -15.42 9.22 -4.86
N ILE A 110 -14.39 8.39 -5.01
CA ILE A 110 -14.25 7.14 -4.25
C ILE A 110 -13.76 7.47 -2.84
N ARG A 111 -14.43 6.90 -1.84
CA ARG A 111 -14.15 7.15 -0.43
C ARG A 111 -13.27 6.05 0.15
N ASN A 112 -12.08 6.45 0.60
CA ASN A 112 -11.04 5.64 1.19
C ASN A 112 -10.92 5.92 2.69
N ASP A 113 -11.75 5.24 3.48
CA ASP A 113 -11.73 5.40 4.93
C ASP A 113 -10.53 4.67 5.54
N THR A 114 -9.82 5.35 6.43
CA THR A 114 -8.65 4.84 7.13
C THR A 114 -8.79 5.07 8.63
N GLY A 115 -8.22 4.18 9.44
CA GLY A 115 -8.37 4.23 10.89
C GLY A 115 -7.41 3.31 11.62
N LYS A 116 -7.33 3.47 12.94
CA LYS A 116 -6.57 2.57 13.80
C LYS A 116 -7.31 1.23 13.91
N GLY A 117 -6.75 0.21 13.25
CA GLY A 117 -7.22 -1.17 13.31
C GLY A 117 -6.21 -2.06 14.03
N LYS A 118 -6.19 -3.35 13.66
CA LYS A 118 -5.11 -4.25 14.06
C LYS A 118 -3.82 -3.82 13.38
N LEU A 119 -2.74 -3.76 14.16
CA LEU A 119 -1.41 -3.46 13.64
C LEU A 119 -0.80 -4.70 12.97
N MET A 120 -0.17 -4.49 11.82
CA MET A 120 0.71 -5.46 11.18
C MET A 120 2.13 -4.90 11.17
N ASP A 121 3.04 -5.47 11.98
CA ASP A 121 4.46 -5.09 11.96
C ASP A 121 5.20 -5.86 10.86
N ILE A 122 5.32 -5.21 9.69
CA ILE A 122 5.97 -5.75 8.50
C ILE A 122 7.50 -5.88 8.65
N GLY A 123 8.11 -5.24 9.66
CA GLY A 123 9.55 -5.25 9.85
C GLY A 123 10.05 -6.35 10.79
N THR A 124 9.19 -7.26 11.26
CA THR A 124 9.55 -8.28 12.25
C THR A 124 10.34 -9.45 11.67
N ASN A 125 9.98 -9.89 10.46
CA ASN A 125 10.59 -11.03 9.79
C ASN A 125 10.77 -10.71 8.31
N PHE A 126 11.89 -11.11 7.74
CA PHE A 126 12.17 -10.94 6.31
C PHE A 126 12.95 -12.13 5.77
N LEU A 127 12.87 -12.32 4.46
CA LEU A 127 13.69 -13.24 3.71
C LEU A 127 14.37 -12.45 2.59
N VAL A 128 15.69 -12.55 2.49
CA VAL A 128 16.42 -12.00 1.33
C VAL A 128 16.21 -12.96 0.18
N VAL A 129 15.56 -12.48 -0.88
CA VAL A 129 15.16 -13.32 -2.02
C VAL A 129 16.01 -13.10 -3.27
N ALA A 130 16.69 -11.95 -3.38
CA ALA A 130 17.58 -11.63 -4.48
C ALA A 130 18.68 -10.66 -4.00
N ALA A 131 19.94 -10.98 -4.31
CA ALA A 131 21.09 -10.10 -4.14
C ALA A 131 22.24 -10.60 -5.02
N GLU A 132 22.24 -10.24 -6.32
CA GLU A 132 23.18 -10.76 -7.33
C GLU A 132 24.65 -10.62 -6.92
N TYR A 133 24.99 -9.52 -6.25
CA TYR A 133 26.35 -9.23 -5.77
C TYR A 133 26.84 -10.20 -4.68
N LEU A 134 25.95 -10.98 -4.06
CA LEU A 134 26.29 -12.01 -3.08
C LEU A 134 26.45 -13.41 -3.71
N GLY A 135 26.39 -13.52 -5.04
CA GLY A 135 26.55 -14.77 -5.77
C GLY A 135 25.51 -15.82 -5.35
N SER A 136 25.95 -17.06 -5.13
CA SER A 136 25.07 -18.19 -4.78
C SER A 136 24.65 -18.25 -3.31
N THR A 137 24.92 -17.20 -2.52
CA THR A 137 24.55 -17.14 -1.10
C THR A 137 23.03 -17.09 -0.92
N ILE A 138 22.33 -16.46 -1.86
CA ILE A 138 20.87 -16.30 -1.82
C ILE A 138 20.22 -17.38 -2.68
N VAL A 139 19.33 -18.16 -2.06
CA VAL A 139 18.48 -19.12 -2.78
C VAL A 139 17.13 -18.46 -3.03
N GLU A 140 16.84 -18.16 -4.29
CA GLU A 140 15.58 -17.54 -4.69
C GLU A 140 14.40 -18.48 -4.43
N PRO A 141 13.34 -18.03 -3.73
CA PRO A 141 12.12 -18.82 -3.56
C PRO A 141 11.42 -19.11 -4.89
N VAL A 142 10.98 -20.35 -5.09
CA VAL A 142 10.31 -20.80 -6.32
C VAL A 142 9.05 -19.99 -6.66
N TRP A 143 8.37 -19.41 -5.67
CA TRP A 143 7.15 -18.62 -5.89
C TRP A 143 7.43 -17.30 -6.61
N LEU A 144 8.66 -16.77 -6.60
CA LEU A 144 9.00 -15.56 -7.37
C LEU A 144 8.85 -15.76 -8.88
N ASN A 145 8.94 -17.01 -9.33
CA ASN A 145 8.75 -17.38 -10.74
C ASN A 145 7.26 -17.57 -11.10
N TYR A 146 6.33 -17.32 -10.18
CA TYR A 146 4.90 -17.44 -10.43
C TYR A 146 4.38 -16.24 -11.23
N GLY A 147 4.25 -16.42 -12.54
CA GLY A 147 3.75 -15.40 -13.48
C GLY A 147 2.24 -15.44 -13.76
N ARG A 148 1.42 -16.01 -12.87
CA ARG A 148 -0.04 -16.12 -13.06
C ARG A 148 -0.81 -15.26 -12.06
N GLU A 149 -2.13 -15.26 -12.17
CA GLU A 149 -3.05 -14.55 -11.27
C GLU A 149 -2.89 -15.02 -9.82
N TRP A 150 -2.94 -14.08 -8.87
CA TRP A 150 -2.83 -14.35 -7.44
C TRP A 150 -4.22 -14.40 -6.80
N GLY A 151 -4.47 -15.45 -6.01
CA GLY A 151 -5.73 -15.65 -5.27
C GLY A 151 -6.83 -16.40 -6.06
N PRO A 152 -7.97 -16.69 -5.43
CA PRO A 152 -9.06 -17.46 -6.04
C PRO A 152 -9.74 -16.72 -7.19
N LYS A 153 -10.06 -17.44 -8.28
CA LYS A 153 -10.97 -16.94 -9.31
C LYS A 153 -12.40 -16.99 -8.78
N LEU A 154 -12.99 -15.84 -8.49
CA LEU A 154 -14.42 -15.75 -8.20
C LEU A 154 -15.20 -16.05 -9.49
N ALA A 155 -15.68 -17.29 -9.64
CA ALA A 155 -16.70 -17.59 -10.63
C ALA A 155 -17.99 -16.88 -10.19
N MET A 156 -18.30 -15.72 -10.78
CA MET A 156 -19.57 -15.05 -10.59
C MET A 156 -20.69 -15.93 -11.17
N ILE A 157 -21.22 -16.85 -10.36
CA ILE A 157 -22.48 -17.53 -10.67
C ILE A 157 -23.57 -16.46 -10.50
N TYR A 158 -24.03 -15.91 -11.62
CA TYR A 158 -25.28 -15.16 -11.68
C TYR A 158 -26.41 -16.13 -11.32
N GLN A 159 -26.82 -16.19 -10.06
CA GLN A 159 -28.16 -16.64 -9.72
C GLN A 159 -29.11 -15.47 -9.99
N LYS A 160 -29.81 -15.53 -11.13
CA LYS A 160 -30.99 -14.70 -11.36
C LYS A 160 -32.04 -15.07 -10.29
N SER A 161 -32.42 -14.10 -9.46
CA SER A 161 -33.70 -14.11 -8.74
C SER A 161 -34.79 -13.59 -9.65
#